data_AF-A0A3A8JR86-F1
#
_entry.id   AF-A0A3A8JR86-F1
#
_cell.length_a   1.000
_cell.length_b   1.000
_cell.length_c   1.000
_cell.angle_alpha   90.00
_cell.angle_beta   90.00
_cell.angle_gamma   90.00
#
_symmetry.space_group_name_H-M   'P 1'
#
loop_
_entity.id
_entity.type
_entity.pdbx_description
1 polymer ?
#
loop_
_entity_poly.entity_id
_entity_poly.type
_entity_poly.pdbx_seq_one_letter_code
_entity_poly.pdbx_strand_id
1 'polypeptide(L)'
;DRVGAVVDMLWAAYQRPELQAAIELYVAARTDPELQKALAAVDGPHRKNLHRVARELFPDVAATHPDFDDVVELALDAVQGAAVGGTARPTDPAHRRMLDTLARFLRVSFAPKA
;
A
#
# COMPACT_ATOMS: atom_id res chain seq x y z
N ASP A 1 -14.83 -4.09 -9.45
CA ASP A 1 -14.49 -2.87 -10.22
C ASP A 1 -12.99 -2.63 -10.13
N ARG A 2 -12.45 -1.60 -10.81
CA ARG A 2 -11.01 -1.35 -10.86
C ARG A 2 -10.39 -1.15 -9.47
N VAL A 3 -11.03 -0.36 -8.61
CA VAL A 3 -10.54 -0.09 -7.25
C VAL A 3 -10.43 -1.37 -6.42
N GLY A 4 -11.47 -2.21 -6.41
CA GLY A 4 -11.43 -3.47 -5.66
C GLY A 4 -10.31 -4.40 -6.14
N ALA A 5 -10.15 -4.54 -7.46
CA ALA A 5 -9.10 -5.39 -8.03
C ALA A 5 -7.68 -4.91 -7.68
N VAL A 6 -7.44 -3.59 -7.64
CA VAL A 6 -6.14 -3.02 -7.24
C VAL A 6 -5.86 -3.26 -5.75
N VAL A 7 -6.87 -3.11 -4.87
CA VAL A 7 -6.72 -3.42 -3.45
C VAL A 7 -6.39 -4.90 -3.22
N ASP A 8 -7.08 -5.81 -3.92
CA ASP A 8 -6.81 -7.24 -3.84
C ASP A 8 -5.41 -7.59 -4.38
N MET A 9 -4.97 -6.94 -5.47
CA MET A 9 -3.62 -7.09 -6.01
C MET A 9 -2.55 -6.61 -5.02
N LEU A 10 -2.77 -5.45 -4.39
CA LEU A 10 -1.86 -4.91 -3.40
C LEU A 10 -1.76 -5.85 -2.18
N TRP A 11 -2.88 -6.37 -1.69
CA TRP A 11 -2.88 -7.36 -0.62
C TRP A 11 -2.07 -8.60 -1.01
N ALA A 12 -2.31 -9.17 -2.19
CA ALA A 12 -1.58 -10.32 -2.69
C ALA A 12 -0.07 -10.06 -2.81
N ALA A 13 0.35 -8.86 -3.21
CA ALA A 13 1.75 -8.47 -3.25
C ALA A 13 2.40 -8.52 -1.85
N TYR A 14 1.70 -8.01 -0.83
CA TYR A 14 2.17 -8.05 0.55
C TYR A 14 2.17 -9.47 1.16
N GLN A 15 1.45 -10.44 0.58
CA GLN A 15 1.54 -11.84 1.02
C GLN A 15 2.78 -12.57 0.47
N ARG A 16 3.52 -11.95 -0.46
CA ARG A 16 4.69 -12.59 -1.05
C ARG A 16 5.87 -12.62 -0.08
N PRO A 17 6.70 -13.69 -0.09
CA PRO A 17 7.84 -13.81 0.82
C PRO A 17 8.81 -12.62 0.78
N GLU A 18 9.01 -12.01 -0.39
CA GLU A 18 9.94 -10.90 -0.55
C GLU A 18 9.45 -9.63 0.16
N LEU A 19 8.13 -9.38 0.17
CA LEU A 19 7.55 -8.24 0.86
C LEU A 19 7.45 -8.48 2.37
N GLN A 20 7.26 -9.74 2.78
CA GLN A 20 7.35 -10.12 4.20
C GLN A 20 8.76 -9.90 4.74
N ALA A 21 9.79 -10.32 3.99
CA ALA A 21 11.18 -10.02 4.33
C ALA A 21 11.46 -8.51 4.38
N ALA A 22 10.90 -7.73 3.43
CA ALA A 22 11.03 -6.27 3.46
C ALA A 22 10.44 -5.65 4.74
N ILE A 23 9.28 -6.13 5.21
CA ILE A 23 8.68 -5.70 6.48
C ILE A 23 9.62 -5.98 7.66
N GLU A 24 10.23 -7.16 7.71
CA GLU A 24 11.20 -7.51 8.76
C GLU A 24 12.42 -6.57 8.74
N LEU A 25 12.94 -6.25 7.55
CA LEU A 25 14.04 -5.30 7.38
C LEU A 25 13.66 -3.89 7.84
N TYR A 26 12.45 -3.41 7.52
CA TYR A 26 11.98 -2.11 8.01
C TYR A 26 11.94 -2.05 9.54
N VAL A 27 11.51 -3.14 10.20
CA VAL A 27 11.50 -3.22 11.67
C VAL A 27 12.92 -3.30 12.24
N ALA A 28 13.82 -4.08 11.61
CA ALA A 28 15.20 -4.25 12.05
C ALA A 28 16.01 -2.95 11.96
N ALA A 29 15.75 -2.13 10.93
CA ALA A 29 16.45 -0.88 10.67
C ALA A 29 16.37 0.14 11.83
N ARG A 30 15.37 0.01 12.72
CA ARG A 30 15.24 0.88 13.91
C ARG A 30 16.45 0.82 14.85
N THR A 31 17.27 -0.22 14.76
CA THR A 31 18.47 -0.42 15.59
C THR A 31 19.76 -0.61 14.77
N ASP A 32 19.69 -0.46 13.45
CA ASP A 32 20.82 -0.68 12.54
C ASP A 32 20.93 0.49 11.54
N PRO A 33 21.83 1.47 11.80
CA PRO A 33 22.01 2.63 10.95
C PRO A 33 22.49 2.30 9.52
N GLU A 34 23.30 1.25 9.35
CA GLU A 34 23.76 0.83 8.03
C GLU A 34 22.60 0.23 7.21
N LEU A 35 21.76 -0.57 7.86
CA LEU A 35 20.52 -1.07 7.24
C LEU A 35 19.55 0.07 6.92
N GLN A 36 19.37 1.05 7.81
CA GLN A 36 18.53 2.23 7.54
C GLN A 36 19.01 2.97 6.28
N LYS A 37 20.32 3.17 6.14
CA LYS A 37 20.92 3.80 4.97
C LYS A 37 20.71 2.98 3.69
N ALA A 38 20.88 1.66 3.78
CA ALA A 38 20.65 0.75 2.65
C ALA A 38 19.19 0.76 2.20
N LEU A 39 18.23 0.71 3.13
CA LEU A 39 16.80 0.77 2.83
C LEU A 39 16.39 2.12 2.24
N ALA A 40 16.88 3.22 2.78
CA ALA A 40 16.57 4.57 2.26
C ALA A 40 16.98 4.73 0.79
N ALA A 41 18.05 4.06 0.35
CA ALA A 41 18.50 4.08 -1.04
C ALA A 41 17.52 3.37 -2.01
N VAL A 42 16.76 2.39 -1.50
CA VAL A 42 15.82 1.58 -2.29
C VAL A 42 14.38 2.12 -2.19
N ASP A 43 13.99 2.59 -1.00
CA ASP A 43 12.60 2.94 -0.68
C ASP A 43 12.11 4.14 -1.50
N GLY A 44 12.92 5.18 -1.65
CA GLY A 44 12.56 6.37 -2.43
C GLY A 44 12.21 6.05 -3.89
N PRO A 45 13.10 5.38 -4.66
CA PRO A 45 12.78 4.90 -6.01
C PRO A 45 11.57 3.96 -6.05
N HIS A 46 11.43 3.08 -5.06
CA HIS A 46 10.31 2.14 -4.99
C HIS A 46 8.97 2.86 -4.83
N ARG A 47 8.85 3.81 -3.88
CA ARG A 47 7.64 4.61 -3.66
C ARG A 47 7.27 5.44 -4.90
N LYS A 48 8.25 6.09 -5.55
CA LYS A 48 8.03 6.79 -6.82
C LYS A 48 7.46 5.87 -7.90
N ASN A 49 7.93 4.62 -7.96
CA ASN A 49 7.42 3.64 -8.90
C ASN A 49 5.97 3.22 -8.58
N LEU A 50 5.62 3.06 -7.31
CA LEU A 50 4.25 2.77 -6.87
C LEU A 50 3.28 3.91 -7.25
N HIS A 51 3.66 5.16 -7.01
CA HIS A 51 2.86 6.31 -7.46
C HIS A 51 2.68 6.36 -8.97
N ARG A 52 3.75 6.12 -9.74
CA ARG A 52 3.68 6.05 -11.20
C ARG A 52 2.66 4.99 -11.65
N VAL A 53 2.73 3.79 -11.09
CA VAL A 53 1.78 2.71 -11.39
C VAL A 53 0.36 3.08 -10.97
N ALA A 54 0.16 3.73 -9.83
CA ALA A 54 -1.15 4.19 -9.40
C ALA A 54 -1.76 5.21 -10.39
N ARG A 55 -0.95 6.15 -10.88
CA ARG A 55 -1.37 7.13 -11.90
C ARG A 55 -1.72 6.47 -13.23
N GLU A 56 -1.01 5.41 -13.62
CA GLU A 56 -1.33 4.60 -14.80
C GLU A 56 -2.65 3.82 -14.64
N LEU A 57 -2.95 3.35 -13.43
CA LEU A 57 -4.19 2.64 -13.12
C LEU A 57 -5.41 3.59 -13.04
N PHE A 58 -5.21 4.82 -12.58
CA PHE A 58 -6.27 5.81 -12.34
C PHE A 58 -5.95 7.18 -12.97
N PRO A 59 -5.76 7.25 -14.31
CA PRO A 59 -5.28 8.47 -14.97
C PRO A 59 -6.23 9.67 -14.78
N ASP A 60 -7.54 9.46 -14.91
CA ASP A 60 -8.53 10.53 -14.79
C ASP A 60 -8.61 11.09 -13.35
N VAL A 61 -8.49 10.21 -12.35
CA VAL A 61 -8.48 10.59 -10.94
C VAL A 61 -7.18 11.32 -10.62
N ALA A 62 -6.04 10.80 -11.08
CA ALA A 62 -4.74 11.42 -10.86
C ALA A 62 -4.63 12.81 -11.50
N ALA A 63 -5.37 13.07 -12.58
CA ALA A 63 -5.40 14.37 -13.24
C ALA A 63 -6.26 15.41 -12.50
N THR A 64 -7.21 14.99 -11.67
CA THR A 64 -8.24 15.88 -11.08
C THR A 64 -8.23 15.93 -9.56
N HIS A 65 -7.71 14.91 -8.88
CA HIS A 65 -7.70 14.82 -7.43
C HIS A 65 -6.39 15.40 -6.85
N PRO A 66 -6.44 16.52 -6.10
CA PRO A 66 -5.23 17.20 -5.62
C PRO A 66 -4.39 16.33 -4.67
N ASP A 67 -5.05 15.52 -3.84
CA ASP A 67 -4.39 14.67 -2.84
C ASP A 67 -4.22 13.22 -3.35
N PHE A 68 -4.15 12.99 -4.67
CA PHE A 68 -4.13 11.64 -5.24
C PHE A 68 -2.98 10.79 -4.67
N ASP A 69 -1.77 11.34 -4.67
CA ASP A 69 -0.59 10.63 -4.18
C ASP A 69 -0.70 10.34 -2.67
N ASP A 70 -1.21 11.28 -1.87
CA ASP A 70 -1.40 11.07 -0.42
C ASP A 70 -2.44 9.98 -0.13
N VAL A 71 -3.53 9.92 -0.91
CA VAL A 71 -4.53 8.85 -0.80
C VAL A 71 -3.95 7.50 -1.19
N VAL A 72 -3.06 7.45 -2.18
CA VAL A 72 -2.33 6.24 -2.55
C VAL A 72 -1.41 5.79 -1.41
N GLU A 73 -0.65 6.70 -0.79
CA GLU A 73 0.21 6.37 0.35
C GLU A 73 -0.60 5.85 1.54
N LEU A 74 -1.74 6.47 1.86
CA LEU A 74 -2.65 5.96 2.89
C LEU A 74 -3.11 4.52 2.61
N ALA A 75 -3.38 4.17 1.36
CA ALA A 75 -3.74 2.81 0.99
C ALA A 75 -2.56 1.83 1.10
N LEU A 76 -1.36 2.23 0.67
CA LEU A 76 -0.15 1.44 0.81
C LEU A 76 0.14 1.11 2.27
N ASP A 77 0.11 2.12 3.14
CA ASP A 77 0.41 1.99 4.56
C ASP A 77 -0.66 1.18 5.30
N ALA A 78 -1.94 1.36 4.94
CA ALA A 78 -3.03 0.56 5.50
C ALA A 78 -2.86 -0.93 5.18
N VAL A 79 -2.53 -1.27 3.92
CA VAL A 79 -2.31 -2.67 3.52
C VAL A 79 -1.02 -3.22 4.12
N GLN A 80 0.05 -2.44 4.19
CA GLN A 80 1.29 -2.84 4.85
C GLN A 80 1.06 -3.18 6.32
N GLY A 81 0.42 -2.28 7.07
CA GLY A 81 0.10 -2.50 8.49
C GLY A 81 -0.79 -3.72 8.72
N ALA A 82 -1.74 -3.96 7.83
CA ALA A 82 -2.56 -5.15 7.85
C ALA A 82 -1.77 -6.42 7.59
N ALA A 83 -0.82 -6.39 6.64
CA ALA A 83 0.04 -7.52 6.33
C ALA A 83 0.93 -7.88 7.52
N VAL A 84 1.44 -6.89 8.27
CA VAL A 84 2.15 -7.12 9.53
C VAL A 84 1.27 -7.90 10.50
N GLY A 85 0.03 -7.43 10.76
CA GLY A 85 -0.90 -8.13 11.65
C GLY A 85 -1.31 -9.52 11.15
N GLY A 86 -1.35 -9.69 9.82
CA GLY A 86 -1.69 -10.94 9.15
C GLY A 86 -0.66 -12.05 9.35
N THR A 87 0.62 -11.71 9.52
CA THR A 87 1.65 -12.70 9.85
C THR A 87 1.33 -13.46 11.14
N ALA A 88 0.77 -12.77 12.14
CA ALA A 88 0.40 -13.37 13.41
C ALA A 88 -0.92 -14.15 13.34
N ARG A 89 -1.82 -13.80 12.41
CA ARG A 89 -3.18 -14.36 12.30
C ARG A 89 -3.60 -14.56 10.83
N PRO A 90 -2.99 -15.49 10.09
CA PRO A 90 -3.15 -15.58 8.63
C PRO A 90 -4.59 -15.83 8.16
N THR A 91 -5.45 -16.41 9.01
CA THR A 91 -6.84 -16.72 8.69
C THR A 91 -7.85 -15.76 9.35
N ASP A 92 -7.42 -14.58 9.85
CA ASP A 92 -8.33 -13.63 10.49
C ASP A 92 -9.32 -13.03 9.46
N PRO A 93 -10.64 -13.24 9.64
CA PRO A 93 -11.64 -12.65 8.74
C PRO A 93 -11.67 -11.11 8.79
N ALA A 94 -11.04 -10.47 9.78
CA ALA A 94 -10.88 -9.03 9.84
C ALA A 94 -10.10 -8.46 8.64
N HIS A 95 -9.15 -9.21 8.07
CA HIS A 95 -8.40 -8.74 6.90
C HIS A 95 -9.32 -8.47 5.72
N ARG A 96 -10.22 -9.41 5.40
CA ARG A 96 -11.15 -9.22 4.28
C ARG A 96 -12.06 -8.02 4.52
N ARG A 97 -12.61 -7.88 5.72
CA ARG A 97 -13.47 -6.72 6.08
C ARG A 97 -12.71 -5.40 5.94
N MET A 98 -11.45 -5.36 6.32
CA MET A 98 -10.60 -4.19 6.17
C MET A 98 -10.34 -3.87 4.70
N LEU A 99 -9.98 -4.84 3.86
CA LEU A 99 -9.78 -4.64 2.41
C LEU A 99 -11.05 -4.12 1.74
N ASP A 100 -12.22 -4.68 2.09
CA ASP A 100 -13.51 -4.21 1.57
C ASP A 100 -13.78 -2.75 2.02
N THR A 101 -13.37 -2.39 3.23
CA THR A 101 -13.49 -1.02 3.77
C THR A 101 -12.55 -0.06 3.07
N LEU A 102 -11.29 -0.44 2.85
CA LEU A 102 -10.31 0.34 2.10
C LEU A 102 -10.78 0.57 0.67
N ALA A 103 -11.30 -0.46 0.00
CA ALA A 103 -11.85 -0.31 -1.34
C ALA A 103 -13.05 0.66 -1.37
N ARG A 104 -13.92 0.67 -0.33
CA ARG A 104 -14.99 1.67 -0.23
C ARG A 104 -14.44 3.08 0.01
N PHE A 105 -13.46 3.23 0.89
CA PHE A 105 -12.78 4.50 1.13
C PHE A 105 -12.20 5.07 -0.16
N LEU A 106 -11.43 4.28 -0.91
CA LEU A 106 -10.82 4.71 -2.17
C LEU A 106 -11.87 5.10 -3.22
N ARG A 107 -13.01 4.40 -3.31
CA ARG A 107 -14.09 4.79 -4.22
C ARG A 107 -14.67 6.16 -3.88
N VAL A 108 -14.86 6.45 -2.60
CA VAL A 108 -15.38 7.74 -2.14
C VAL A 108 -14.35 8.83 -2.38
N SER A 109 -13.08 8.58 -2.04
CA SER A 109 -12.00 9.54 -2.25
C SER A 109 -11.76 9.83 -3.74
N PHE A 110 -11.89 8.84 -4.62
CA PHE A 110 -11.70 9.01 -6.06
C PHE A 110 -12.95 9.49 -6.80
N ALA A 111 -14.07 9.68 -6.11
CA ALA A 111 -15.26 10.25 -6.72
C ALA A 111 -15.00 11.72 -7.10
N PRO A 112 -15.48 12.18 -8.27
CA PRO A 112 -15.40 13.60 -8.62
C PRO A 112 -16.03 14.46 -7.52
N LYS A 113 -15.35 15.54 -7.12
CA LYS A 113 -15.99 16.56 -6.27
C LYS A 113 -17.05 17.27 -7.12
N ALA A 114 -18.28 17.34 -6.59
CA ALA A 114 -19.41 18.04 -7.20
C ALA A 114 -19.18 19.56 -7.26
#